data_AF-A0A857DEE9-F1
#
_entry.id   AF-A0A857DEE9-F1
#
_cell.length_a   1.000
_cell.length_b   1.000
_cell.length_c   1.000
_cell.angle_alpha   90.00
_cell.angle_beta   90.00
_cell.angle_gamma   90.00
#
_symmetry.space_group_name_H-M   'P 1'
#
loop_
_entity.id
_entity.type
_entity.pdbx_description
1 polymer ?
#
loop_
_entity_poly.entity_id
_entity_poly.type
_entity_poly.pdbx_seq_one_letter_code
_entity_poly.pdbx_strand_id
1 'polypeptide(L)'
;MKKIAILVDSSSGLTKKQAAQHNWHFLPLLVSLDGVEYKDGIELTGTNLFNHFSLNSNNVKTSSTPLGLVHQELEKLSKEYDEIIFFPISKHLSSQYQMLLTLMDEFPKLKVVQSLYVAILIPLMVKYLEQLIKDGMDSDSAIKQVEQWNNDFKVTLLPKYNDYLVKGGRLHPTAATIAKLLKIVPLIAFDNGQLIKEGKGRIFLKSVYNSIDDKVMDDDSEFIILHSNNNDINEIVDYIQTKHNKKVYVALLPNVIAIHTGPEAIVVIKTKKLTEEQKALF
;
A
#
# COMPACT_ATOMS: atom_id res chain seq x y z
N MET A 1 4.81 -30.04 9.40
CA MET A 1 4.79 -28.56 9.52
C MET A 1 3.34 -28.12 9.48
N LYS A 2 2.96 -27.11 10.27
CA LYS A 2 1.60 -26.55 10.24
C LYS A 2 1.29 -25.98 8.86
N LYS A 3 0.08 -26.18 8.36
CA LYS A 3 -0.40 -25.58 7.13
C LYS A 3 -0.93 -24.18 7.43
N ILE A 4 -0.21 -23.15 6.96
CA ILE A 4 -0.52 -21.74 7.24
C ILE A 4 -1.15 -21.10 6.01
N ALA A 5 -2.29 -20.44 6.20
CA ALA A 5 -2.87 -19.54 5.20
C ALA A 5 -2.35 -18.13 5.42
N ILE A 6 -1.82 -17.51 4.37
CA ILE A 6 -1.55 -16.08 4.34
C ILE A 6 -2.74 -15.36 3.72
N LEU A 7 -3.25 -14.35 4.39
CA LEU A 7 -4.39 -13.54 3.95
C LEU A 7 -3.96 -12.07 3.92
N VAL A 8 -4.14 -11.41 2.77
CA VAL A 8 -3.87 -9.99 2.57
C VAL A 8 -5.13 -9.25 2.12
N ASP A 9 -5.15 -7.93 2.27
CA ASP A 9 -6.22 -7.10 1.71
C ASP A 9 -5.78 -6.30 0.47
N SER A 10 -6.74 -5.67 -0.20
CA SER A 10 -6.49 -4.92 -1.44
C SER A 10 -5.57 -3.71 -1.29
N SER A 11 -5.32 -3.22 -0.06
CA SER A 11 -4.33 -2.17 0.17
C SER A 11 -2.90 -2.61 -0.15
N SER A 12 -2.64 -3.92 -0.25
CA SER A 12 -1.38 -4.49 -0.74
C SER A 12 -1.04 -4.07 -2.18
N GLY A 13 -2.04 -3.61 -2.94
CA GLY A 13 -1.90 -3.30 -4.37
C GLY A 13 -2.08 -4.51 -5.29
N LEU A 14 -2.28 -5.69 -4.73
CA LEU A 14 -2.54 -6.90 -5.49
C LEU A 14 -4.04 -7.00 -5.83
N THR A 15 -4.33 -7.56 -7.00
CA THR A 15 -5.65 -8.13 -7.29
C THR A 15 -5.79 -9.50 -6.64
N LYS A 16 -7.03 -9.99 -6.49
CA LYS A 16 -7.28 -11.37 -6.03
C LYS A 16 -6.53 -12.42 -6.87
N LYS A 17 -6.41 -12.18 -8.17
CA LYS A 17 -5.67 -13.07 -9.09
C LYS A 17 -4.17 -13.07 -8.80
N GLN A 18 -3.58 -11.90 -8.56
CA GLN A 18 -2.15 -11.79 -8.23
C GLN A 18 -1.82 -12.41 -6.87
N ALA A 19 -2.65 -12.17 -5.84
CA ALA A 19 -2.48 -12.81 -4.54
C ALA A 19 -2.48 -14.35 -4.66
N ALA A 20 -3.39 -14.91 -5.46
CA ALA A 20 -3.44 -16.35 -5.69
C ALA A 20 -2.18 -16.92 -6.37
N GLN A 21 -1.48 -16.14 -7.22
CA GLN A 21 -0.21 -16.56 -7.84
C GLN A 21 0.91 -16.77 -6.79
N HIS A 22 0.78 -16.14 -5.63
CA HIS A 22 1.70 -16.32 -4.50
C HIS A 22 1.19 -17.32 -3.46
N ASN A 23 0.08 -18.03 -3.73
CA ASN A 23 -0.64 -18.87 -2.77
C ASN A 23 -1.20 -18.10 -1.58
N TRP A 24 -1.53 -16.82 -1.77
CA TRP A 24 -2.16 -15.99 -0.76
C TRP A 24 -3.66 -15.87 -0.99
N HIS A 25 -4.40 -15.84 0.11
CA HIS A 25 -5.82 -15.51 0.13
C HIS A 25 -5.97 -13.98 0.15
N PHE A 26 -7.16 -13.51 -0.26
CA PHE A 26 -7.38 -12.10 -0.53
C PHE A 26 -8.75 -11.64 -0.09
N LEU A 27 -8.81 -10.49 0.59
CA LEU A 27 -10.04 -9.78 0.90
C LEU A 27 -10.05 -8.36 0.31
N PRO A 28 -11.11 -7.96 -0.38
CA PRO A 28 -11.22 -6.60 -0.89
C PRO A 28 -11.47 -5.62 0.26
N LEU A 29 -10.83 -4.46 0.23
CA LEU A 29 -11.42 -3.26 0.84
C LEU A 29 -12.49 -2.72 -0.11
N LEU A 30 -13.36 -1.83 0.38
CA LEU A 30 -14.39 -1.23 -0.48
C LEU A 30 -14.01 0.18 -0.93
N VAL A 31 -14.41 0.48 -2.15
CA VAL A 31 -14.42 1.80 -2.75
C VAL A 31 -15.87 2.16 -3.04
N SER A 32 -16.35 3.27 -2.47
CA SER A 32 -17.68 3.81 -2.76
C SER A 32 -17.53 5.05 -3.62
N LEU A 33 -18.15 5.03 -4.80
CA LEU A 33 -18.18 6.11 -5.79
C LEU A 33 -19.63 6.44 -6.09
N ASP A 34 -20.07 7.62 -5.67
CA ASP A 34 -21.42 8.15 -5.95
C ASP A 34 -22.55 7.18 -5.57
N GLY A 35 -22.37 6.46 -4.46
CA GLY A 35 -23.35 5.51 -3.92
C GLY A 35 -23.22 4.08 -4.47
N VAL A 36 -22.34 3.84 -5.45
CA VAL A 36 -22.00 2.50 -5.92
C VAL A 36 -20.78 1.98 -5.16
N GLU A 37 -20.88 0.79 -4.59
CA GLU A 37 -19.78 0.12 -3.90
C GLU A 37 -19.08 -0.87 -4.83
N TYR A 38 -17.75 -0.86 -4.77
CA TYR A 38 -16.88 -1.74 -5.52
C TYR A 38 -15.89 -2.44 -4.60
N LYS A 39 -15.70 -3.73 -4.82
CA LYS A 39 -14.67 -4.56 -4.18
C LYS A 39 -13.33 -4.32 -4.87
N ASP A 40 -12.44 -3.63 -4.16
CA ASP A 40 -11.13 -3.29 -4.69
C ASP A 40 -10.26 -4.54 -4.91
N GLY A 41 -9.52 -4.56 -6.02
CA GLY A 41 -8.73 -5.70 -6.47
C GLY A 41 -9.55 -6.87 -7.05
N ILE A 42 -10.88 -6.71 -7.18
CA ILE A 42 -11.80 -7.65 -7.82
C ILE A 42 -12.60 -6.96 -8.93
N GLU A 43 -13.33 -5.90 -8.58
CA GLU A 43 -14.19 -5.14 -9.50
C GLU A 43 -13.49 -3.87 -10.01
N LEU A 44 -12.61 -3.29 -9.18
CA LEU A 44 -11.72 -2.21 -9.55
C LEU A 44 -10.26 -2.69 -9.63
N THR A 45 -9.56 -2.22 -10.65
CA THR A 45 -8.14 -2.45 -10.92
C THR A 45 -7.44 -1.10 -11.09
N GLY A 46 -6.11 -1.05 -10.86
CA GLY A 46 -5.32 0.18 -11.04
C GLY A 46 -5.49 0.82 -12.43
N THR A 47 -5.79 0.00 -13.43
CA THR A 47 -6.02 0.44 -14.81
C THR A 47 -7.41 1.01 -15.08
N ASN A 48 -8.44 0.67 -14.29
CA ASN A 48 -9.82 1.11 -14.54
C ASN A 48 -10.34 2.15 -13.53
N LEU A 49 -9.64 2.39 -12.41
CA LEU A 49 -10.09 3.30 -11.36
C LEU A 49 -10.54 4.67 -11.90
N PHE A 50 -9.70 5.32 -12.70
CA PHE A 50 -9.99 6.67 -13.22
C PHE A 50 -10.98 6.70 -14.39
N ASN A 51 -11.44 5.54 -14.87
CA ASN A 51 -12.63 5.48 -15.74
C ASN A 51 -13.93 5.66 -14.94
N HIS A 52 -13.90 5.31 -13.65
CA HIS A 52 -15.04 5.41 -12.74
C HIS A 52 -14.95 6.63 -11.81
N PHE A 53 -13.76 7.22 -11.65
CA PHE A 53 -13.49 8.29 -10.70
C PHE A 53 -12.84 9.51 -11.38
N SER A 54 -13.40 10.69 -11.13
CA SER A 54 -12.85 11.97 -11.57
C SER A 54 -13.10 13.07 -10.54
N LEU A 55 -12.60 14.29 -10.79
CA LEU A 55 -12.94 15.47 -9.98
C LEU A 55 -14.43 15.83 -9.98
N ASN A 56 -15.24 15.29 -10.90
CA ASN A 56 -16.70 15.52 -10.93
C ASN A 56 -17.50 14.57 -10.03
N SER A 57 -16.91 13.49 -9.52
CA SER A 57 -17.58 12.62 -8.55
C SER A 57 -17.90 13.40 -7.26
N ASN A 58 -18.91 13.07 -6.48
CA ASN A 58 -19.23 13.85 -5.27
C ASN A 58 -18.96 13.04 -4.00
N ASN A 59 -19.40 11.79 -3.98
CA ASN A 59 -19.32 10.94 -2.81
C ASN A 59 -18.27 9.86 -3.02
N VAL A 60 -17.04 10.16 -2.60
CA VAL A 60 -15.90 9.25 -2.75
C VAL A 60 -15.39 8.82 -1.38
N LYS A 61 -15.51 7.52 -1.09
CA LYS A 61 -15.13 6.94 0.20
C LYS A 61 -14.45 5.60 0.01
N THR A 62 -13.70 5.21 1.02
CA THR A 62 -13.17 3.85 1.15
C THR A 62 -13.54 3.30 2.52
N SER A 63 -13.70 2.00 2.64
CA SER A 63 -13.95 1.35 3.93
C SER A 63 -13.21 0.02 4.06
N SER A 64 -13.11 -0.45 5.29
CA SER A 64 -12.74 -1.82 5.64
C SER A 64 -13.56 -2.84 4.84
N THR A 65 -13.02 -4.06 4.74
CA THR A 65 -13.75 -5.21 4.21
C THR A 65 -15.05 -5.43 5.01
N PRO A 66 -16.19 -5.68 4.35
CA PRO A 66 -17.42 -6.03 5.03
C PRO A 66 -17.24 -7.23 5.96
N LEU A 67 -17.71 -7.11 7.20
CA LEU A 67 -17.52 -8.15 8.23
C LEU A 67 -17.99 -9.53 7.77
N GLY A 68 -19.13 -9.61 7.08
CA GLY A 68 -19.65 -10.87 6.55
C GLY A 68 -18.73 -11.54 5.52
N LEU A 69 -17.98 -10.77 4.71
CA LEU A 69 -17.00 -11.34 3.78
C LEU A 69 -15.76 -11.87 4.52
N VAL A 70 -15.32 -11.15 5.55
CA VAL A 70 -14.21 -11.61 6.40
C VAL A 70 -14.59 -12.92 7.08
N HIS A 71 -15.77 -12.96 7.71
CA HIS A 71 -16.30 -14.13 8.42
C HIS A 71 -16.36 -15.36 7.51
N GLN A 72 -16.96 -15.23 6.32
CA GLN A 72 -17.04 -16.30 5.33
C GLN A 72 -15.66 -16.84 4.90
N GLU A 73 -14.69 -15.97 4.65
CA GLU A 73 -13.36 -16.43 4.27
C GLU A 73 -12.64 -17.10 5.45
N LEU A 74 -12.76 -16.57 6.67
CA LEU A 74 -12.19 -17.18 7.87
C LEU A 74 -12.80 -18.55 8.21
N GLU A 75 -14.12 -18.74 8.04
CA GLU A 75 -14.78 -20.04 8.20
C GLU A 75 -14.23 -21.07 7.22
N LYS A 76 -14.06 -20.68 5.95
CA LYS A 76 -13.49 -21.54 4.92
C LYS A 76 -12.03 -21.90 5.26
N LEU A 77 -11.19 -20.92 5.55
CA LEU A 77 -9.77 -21.14 5.83
C LEU A 77 -9.55 -21.95 7.10
N SER A 78 -10.41 -21.79 8.11
CA SER A 78 -10.30 -22.52 9.38
C SER A 78 -10.55 -24.02 9.24
N LYS A 79 -11.27 -24.44 8.19
CA LYS A 79 -11.47 -25.86 7.84
C LYS A 79 -10.26 -26.47 7.14
N GLU A 80 -9.51 -25.67 6.39
CA GLU A 80 -8.44 -26.14 5.50
C GLU A 80 -7.02 -25.95 6.04
N TYR A 81 -6.84 -25.04 7.01
CA TYR A 81 -5.54 -24.61 7.51
C TYR A 81 -5.46 -24.74 9.04
N ASP A 82 -4.24 -24.89 9.54
CA ASP A 82 -3.94 -24.96 10.97
C ASP A 82 -3.84 -23.57 11.58
N GLU A 83 -3.35 -22.60 10.80
CA GLU A 83 -3.24 -21.19 11.18
C GLU A 83 -3.59 -20.28 10.00
N ILE A 84 -4.14 -19.12 10.31
CA ILE A 84 -4.44 -18.07 9.34
C ILE A 84 -3.70 -16.82 9.80
N ILE A 85 -2.76 -16.32 9.00
CA ILE A 85 -2.09 -15.05 9.26
C ILE A 85 -2.69 -13.99 8.34
N PHE A 86 -3.45 -13.07 8.92
CA PHE A 86 -3.95 -11.90 8.19
C PHE A 86 -2.95 -10.76 8.35
N PHE A 87 -2.35 -10.33 7.23
CA PHE A 87 -1.54 -9.11 7.12
C PHE A 87 -2.38 -7.96 6.50
N PRO A 88 -3.09 -7.15 7.30
CA PRO A 88 -3.93 -6.06 6.78
C PRO A 88 -3.12 -4.78 6.47
N ILE A 89 -3.81 -3.80 5.91
CA ILE A 89 -3.39 -2.39 5.90
C ILE A 89 -2.93 -1.91 7.29
N SER A 90 -1.99 -0.96 7.32
CA SER A 90 -1.53 -0.27 8.53
C SER A 90 -2.68 0.06 9.49
N LYS A 91 -2.51 -0.32 10.76
CA LYS A 91 -3.48 -0.06 11.83
C LYS A 91 -3.81 1.43 12.03
N HIS A 92 -2.92 2.31 11.59
CA HIS A 92 -3.09 3.76 11.68
C HIS A 92 -3.89 4.35 10.52
N LEU A 93 -4.08 3.61 9.42
CA LEU A 93 -4.76 4.09 8.22
C LEU A 93 -6.20 3.57 8.06
N SER A 94 -6.58 2.52 8.80
CA SER A 94 -7.86 1.86 8.64
C SER A 94 -8.33 1.17 9.92
N SER A 95 -9.65 1.13 10.10
CA SER A 95 -10.32 0.33 11.13
C SER A 95 -10.24 -1.18 10.90
N GLN A 96 -9.70 -1.64 9.76
CA GLN A 96 -9.61 -3.06 9.41
C GLN A 96 -8.96 -3.87 10.53
N TYR A 97 -7.81 -3.42 11.03
CA TYR A 97 -7.10 -4.10 12.12
C TYR A 97 -7.97 -4.26 13.37
N GLN A 98 -8.60 -3.17 13.82
CA GLN A 98 -9.44 -3.19 15.02
C GLN A 98 -10.65 -4.12 14.86
N MET A 99 -11.26 -4.15 13.68
CA MET A 99 -12.36 -5.05 13.35
C MET A 99 -11.90 -6.52 13.39
N LEU A 100 -10.73 -6.84 12.83
CA LEU A 100 -10.20 -8.20 12.84
C LEU A 100 -9.91 -8.72 14.25
N LEU A 101 -9.45 -7.85 15.16
CA LEU A 101 -9.25 -8.24 16.56
C LEU A 101 -10.55 -8.74 17.23
N THR A 102 -11.70 -8.20 16.84
CA THR A 102 -13.00 -8.63 17.41
C THR A 102 -13.39 -10.05 17.01
N LEU A 103 -12.76 -10.62 15.98
CA LEU A 103 -13.04 -11.95 15.46
C LEU A 103 -12.12 -13.03 16.03
N MET A 104 -11.07 -12.67 16.77
CA MET A 104 -10.07 -13.64 17.22
C MET A 104 -10.60 -14.65 18.24
N ASP A 105 -11.59 -14.26 19.06
CA ASP A 105 -12.24 -15.16 20.01
C ASP A 105 -13.09 -16.22 19.30
N GLU A 106 -13.74 -15.84 18.20
CA GLU A 106 -14.56 -16.73 17.37
C GLU A 106 -13.71 -17.62 16.45
N PHE A 107 -12.59 -17.09 15.96
CA PHE A 107 -11.66 -17.76 15.06
C PHE A 107 -10.29 -17.96 15.72
N PRO A 108 -10.10 -18.98 16.58
CA PRO A 108 -8.88 -19.16 17.36
C PRO A 108 -7.62 -19.49 16.53
N LYS A 109 -7.80 -19.83 15.25
CA LYS A 109 -6.70 -20.05 14.29
C LYS A 109 -6.21 -18.75 13.64
N LEU A 110 -6.95 -17.65 13.80
CA LEU A 110 -6.62 -16.35 13.23
C LEU A 110 -5.53 -15.66 14.06
N LYS A 111 -4.46 -15.26 13.38
CA LYS A 111 -3.43 -14.36 13.86
C LYS A 111 -3.46 -13.10 13.02
N VAL A 112 -3.70 -11.96 13.64
CA VAL A 112 -3.78 -10.66 12.96
C VAL A 112 -2.47 -9.92 13.16
N VAL A 113 -1.74 -9.65 12.08
CA VAL A 113 -0.53 -8.85 12.13
C VAL A 113 -0.91 -7.41 12.49
N GLN A 114 -0.25 -6.86 13.51
CA GLN A 114 -0.31 -5.43 13.82
C GLN A 114 0.49 -4.62 12.79
N SER A 115 -0.02 -4.57 11.57
CA SER A 115 0.65 -3.98 10.42
C SER A 115 0.92 -2.48 10.59
N LEU A 116 2.09 -2.06 10.12
CA LEU A 116 2.50 -0.66 9.90
C LEU A 116 2.72 -0.37 8.41
N TYR A 117 2.24 -1.24 7.52
CA TYR A 117 2.57 -1.21 6.11
C TYR A 117 1.34 -0.97 5.24
N VAL A 118 1.57 -0.50 4.03
CA VAL A 118 0.54 -0.30 3.00
C VAL A 118 1.18 -0.44 1.62
N ALA A 119 0.37 -0.66 0.58
CA ALA A 119 0.84 -0.88 -0.79
C ALA A 119 1.84 -2.04 -0.87
N ILE A 120 2.81 -1.93 -1.78
CA ILE A 120 3.82 -2.96 -2.05
C ILE A 120 4.62 -3.38 -0.80
N LEU A 121 4.66 -2.54 0.23
CA LEU A 121 5.34 -2.88 1.48
C LEU A 121 4.68 -4.07 2.20
N ILE A 122 3.36 -4.26 2.06
CA ILE A 122 2.68 -5.43 2.63
C ILE A 122 3.21 -6.72 1.98
N PRO A 123 3.12 -6.92 0.64
CA PRO A 123 3.70 -8.09 -0.02
C PRO A 123 5.19 -8.32 0.28
N LEU A 124 6.00 -7.25 0.34
CA LEU A 124 7.43 -7.36 0.67
C LEU A 124 7.65 -7.93 2.08
N MET A 125 6.86 -7.47 3.06
CA MET A 125 6.92 -7.95 4.44
C MET A 125 6.28 -9.33 4.60
N VAL A 126 5.26 -9.67 3.81
CA VAL A 126 4.72 -11.03 3.75
C VAL A 126 5.77 -12.01 3.20
N LYS A 127 6.51 -11.64 2.15
CA LYS A 127 7.62 -12.48 1.64
C LYS A 127 8.71 -12.67 2.70
N TYR A 128 9.02 -11.64 3.46
CA TYR A 128 9.95 -11.75 4.59
C TYR A 128 9.41 -12.66 5.70
N LEU A 129 8.12 -12.53 6.06
CA LEU A 129 7.45 -13.41 7.01
C LEU A 129 7.51 -14.88 6.57
N GLU A 130 7.17 -15.18 5.31
CA GLU A 130 7.23 -16.52 4.74
C GLU A 130 8.65 -17.10 4.81
N GLN A 131 9.66 -16.27 4.51
CA GLN A 131 11.06 -16.68 4.57
C GLN A 131 11.49 -17.00 6.01
N LEU A 132 11.14 -16.18 7.00
CA LEU A 132 11.42 -16.46 8.41
C LEU A 132 10.82 -17.80 8.86
N ILE A 133 9.57 -18.07 8.48
CA ILE A 133 8.88 -19.34 8.81
C ILE A 133 9.56 -20.52 8.12
N LYS A 134 9.92 -20.36 6.84
CA LYS A 134 10.65 -21.37 6.06
C LYS A 134 12.00 -21.71 6.68
N ASP A 135 12.67 -20.73 7.26
CA ASP A 135 13.95 -20.89 7.97
C ASP A 135 13.80 -21.49 9.38
N GLY A 136 12.57 -21.88 9.76
CA GLY A 136 12.29 -22.61 10.99
C GLY A 136 11.83 -21.74 12.16
N MET A 137 11.64 -20.44 11.96
CA MET A 137 11.03 -19.57 12.96
C MET A 137 9.55 -19.92 13.13
N ASP A 138 9.05 -19.96 14.37
CA ASP A 138 7.62 -20.13 14.60
C ASP A 138 6.84 -18.88 14.13
N SER A 139 5.56 -19.06 13.78
CA SER A 139 4.75 -17.99 13.19
C SER A 139 4.53 -16.80 14.12
N ASP A 140 4.45 -17.00 15.44
CA ASP A 140 4.25 -15.89 16.39
C ASP A 140 5.51 -15.01 16.48
N SER A 141 6.69 -15.64 16.53
CA SER A 141 7.96 -14.93 16.47
C SER A 141 8.15 -14.21 15.13
N ALA A 142 7.79 -14.85 14.02
CA ALA A 142 7.89 -14.26 12.69
C ALA A 142 6.94 -13.06 12.52
N ILE A 143 5.71 -13.14 13.05
CA ILE A 143 4.76 -12.02 13.09
C ILE A 143 5.36 -10.84 13.86
N LYS A 144 5.93 -11.07 15.05
CA LYS A 144 6.57 -10.00 15.84
C LYS A 144 7.71 -9.30 15.10
N GLN A 145 8.45 -10.00 14.24
CA GLN A 145 9.49 -9.38 13.41
C GLN A 145 8.89 -8.43 12.37
N VAL A 146 7.81 -8.86 11.70
CA VAL A 146 7.18 -8.05 10.65
C VAL A 146 6.21 -6.99 11.17
N GLU A 147 5.87 -6.99 12.45
CA GLU A 147 5.13 -5.89 13.11
C GLU A 147 6.02 -4.67 13.40
N GLN A 148 7.35 -4.85 13.42
CA GLN A 148 8.29 -3.75 13.58
C GLN A 148 8.43 -2.98 12.28
N TRP A 149 8.56 -1.65 12.38
CA TRP A 149 8.84 -0.81 11.23
C TRP A 149 10.24 -1.06 10.69
N ASN A 150 10.33 -1.41 9.40
CA ASN A 150 11.59 -1.57 8.72
C ASN A 150 12.13 -0.19 8.30
N ASN A 151 13.15 0.27 9.03
CA ASN A 151 13.79 1.56 8.81
C ASN A 151 14.53 1.69 7.47
N ASP A 152 14.69 0.59 6.74
CA ASP A 152 15.26 0.58 5.40
C ASP A 152 14.32 1.21 4.36
N PHE A 153 13.01 1.22 4.63
CA PHE A 153 12.05 1.91 3.77
C PHE A 153 12.07 3.42 4.05
N LYS A 154 12.39 4.21 3.02
CA LYS A 154 12.16 5.66 3.01
C LYS A 154 11.16 5.99 1.93
N VAL A 155 9.94 6.36 2.34
CA VAL A 155 8.78 6.49 1.47
C VAL A 155 8.33 7.94 1.41
N THR A 156 8.18 8.48 0.20
CA THR A 156 7.62 9.80 -0.04
C THR A 156 6.55 9.74 -1.11
N LEU A 157 5.34 10.16 -0.77
CA LEU A 157 4.23 10.38 -1.68
C LEU A 157 4.24 11.83 -2.17
N LEU A 158 4.12 11.99 -3.50
CA LEU A 158 3.95 13.26 -4.20
C LEU A 158 2.70 13.18 -5.09
N PRO A 159 1.57 13.79 -4.70
CA PRO A 159 0.41 13.93 -5.58
C PRO A 159 0.67 14.99 -6.66
N LYS A 160 0.17 14.73 -7.87
CA LYS A 160 0.24 15.68 -9.00
C LYS A 160 -0.82 16.78 -8.87
N TYR A 161 -2.03 16.38 -8.49
CA TYR A 161 -3.20 17.25 -8.42
C TYR A 161 -3.80 17.25 -7.01
N ASN A 162 -3.59 18.33 -6.27
CA ASN A 162 -3.93 18.38 -4.85
C ASN A 162 -5.45 18.45 -4.57
N ASP A 163 -6.28 18.75 -5.57
CA ASP A 163 -7.75 18.74 -5.42
C ASP A 163 -8.28 17.37 -4.97
N TYR A 164 -7.63 16.28 -5.40
CA TYR A 164 -7.99 14.91 -5.02
C TYR A 164 -7.74 14.62 -3.53
N LEU A 165 -6.68 15.20 -2.94
CA LEU A 165 -6.40 15.05 -1.52
C LEU A 165 -7.49 15.67 -0.64
N VAL A 166 -7.98 16.84 -1.05
CA VAL A 166 -9.07 17.55 -0.37
C VAL A 166 -10.35 16.74 -0.50
N LYS A 167 -10.66 16.30 -1.73
CA LYS A 167 -11.87 15.54 -2.05
C LYS A 167 -11.91 14.17 -1.35
N GLY A 168 -10.78 13.50 -1.23
CA GLY A 168 -10.65 12.22 -0.56
C GLY A 168 -10.83 12.27 0.96
N GLY A 169 -11.00 13.46 1.56
CA GLY A 169 -11.31 13.63 2.99
C GLY A 169 -10.13 13.39 3.94
N ARG A 170 -8.91 13.18 3.42
CA ARG A 170 -7.68 12.99 4.23
C ARG A 170 -7.04 14.33 4.62
N LEU A 171 -7.52 15.42 4.06
CA LEU A 171 -7.22 16.78 4.46
C LEU A 171 -8.57 17.47 4.73
N HIS A 172 -8.76 18.01 5.93
CA HIS A 172 -9.85 18.93 6.26
C HIS A 172 -9.34 20.39 6.28
N PRO A 173 -9.18 21.05 5.12
CA PRO A 173 -8.63 22.38 5.07
C PRO A 173 -9.70 23.48 5.13
N THR A 174 -9.32 24.64 5.66
CA THR A 174 -9.98 25.91 5.38
C THR A 174 -9.73 26.32 3.91
N ALA A 175 -10.62 27.15 3.32
CA ALA A 175 -10.50 27.59 1.91
C ALA A 175 -9.12 28.22 1.57
N ALA A 176 -8.53 28.98 2.49
CA ALA A 176 -7.19 29.56 2.33
C ALA A 176 -6.06 28.51 2.29
N THR A 177 -6.23 27.40 3.02
CA THR A 177 -5.28 26.27 3.02
C THR A 177 -5.36 25.51 1.70
N ILE A 178 -6.56 25.32 1.13
CA ILE A 178 -6.76 24.73 -0.21
C ILE A 178 -6.03 25.56 -1.27
N ALA A 179 -6.28 26.87 -1.32
CA ALA A 179 -5.67 27.75 -2.32
C ALA A 179 -4.13 27.79 -2.25
N LYS A 180 -3.55 27.67 -1.04
CA LYS A 180 -2.10 27.53 -0.86
C LYS A 180 -1.60 26.16 -1.31
N LEU A 181 -2.33 25.10 -1.01
CA LEU A 181 -1.98 23.74 -1.39
C LEU A 181 -1.93 23.59 -2.92
N LEU A 182 -2.86 24.19 -3.66
CA LEU A 182 -2.88 24.14 -5.13
C LEU A 182 -1.66 24.79 -5.81
N LYS A 183 -0.86 25.58 -5.09
CA LYS A 183 0.33 26.26 -5.62
C LYS A 183 1.64 25.52 -5.32
N ILE A 184 1.58 24.37 -4.66
CA ILE A 184 2.75 23.61 -4.23
C ILE A 184 2.60 22.13 -4.57
N VAL A 185 3.71 21.41 -4.54
CA VAL A 185 3.72 19.94 -4.56
C VAL A 185 3.99 19.48 -3.13
N PRO A 186 3.02 18.94 -2.40
CA PRO A 186 3.28 18.44 -1.05
C PRO A 186 4.15 17.18 -1.12
N LEU A 187 5.14 17.08 -0.23
CA LEU A 187 5.88 15.84 0.01
C LEU A 187 5.38 15.26 1.33
N ILE A 188 4.85 14.05 1.26
CA ILE A 188 4.24 13.35 2.38
C ILE A 188 5.06 12.09 2.63
N ALA A 189 5.79 12.02 3.74
CA ALA A 189 6.49 10.82 4.10
C ALA A 189 5.51 9.79 4.70
N PHE A 190 5.76 8.52 4.45
CA PHE A 190 5.11 7.43 5.16
C PHE A 190 6.15 6.78 6.07
N ASP A 191 5.96 6.93 7.38
CA ASP A 191 6.91 6.48 8.38
C ASP A 191 6.17 5.91 9.59
N ASN A 192 6.68 4.78 10.10
CA ASN A 192 6.10 4.06 11.22
C ASN A 192 4.57 3.89 11.12
N GLY A 193 4.09 3.51 9.93
CA GLY A 193 2.69 3.28 9.63
C GLY A 193 1.81 4.51 9.44
N GLN A 194 2.35 5.72 9.49
CA GLN A 194 1.61 6.97 9.46
C GLN A 194 2.07 7.90 8.32
N LEU A 195 1.16 8.77 7.87
CA LEU A 195 1.47 9.85 6.95
C LEU A 195 1.95 11.06 7.73
N ILE A 196 3.15 11.54 7.44
CA ILE A 196 3.75 12.72 8.07
C ILE A 196 4.12 13.75 7.02
N LYS A 197 4.07 15.02 7.40
CA LYS A 197 4.53 16.11 6.53
C LYS A 197 6.05 16.04 6.41
N GLU A 198 6.54 15.87 5.19
CA GLU A 198 7.98 15.85 4.90
C GLU A 198 8.44 17.20 4.38
N GLY A 199 7.72 17.77 3.41
CA GLY A 199 8.15 18.99 2.76
C GLY A 199 7.19 19.55 1.72
N LYS A 200 7.69 20.46 0.90
CA LYS A 200 6.96 21.01 -0.24
C LYS A 200 7.91 21.39 -1.38
N GLY A 201 7.49 21.11 -2.60
CA GLY A 201 8.09 21.59 -3.83
C GLY A 201 7.18 22.55 -4.59
N ARG A 202 7.59 22.90 -5.80
CA ARG A 202 6.84 23.81 -6.71
C ARG A 202 6.57 23.19 -8.07
N ILE A 203 7.58 22.55 -8.65
CA ILE A 203 7.52 21.88 -9.95
C ILE A 203 7.52 20.38 -9.68
N PHE A 204 6.51 19.65 -10.19
CA PHE A 204 6.29 18.24 -9.86
C PHE A 204 7.51 17.36 -10.10
N LEU A 205 7.99 17.26 -11.35
CA LEU A 205 9.13 16.40 -11.68
C LEU A 205 10.39 16.76 -10.92
N LYS A 206 10.69 18.06 -10.80
CA LYS A 206 11.81 18.52 -9.96
C LYS A 206 11.67 18.09 -8.50
N SER A 207 10.45 18.07 -7.97
CA SER A 207 10.19 17.63 -6.60
C SER A 207 10.36 16.12 -6.43
N VAL A 208 9.96 15.33 -7.45
CA VAL A 208 10.22 13.88 -7.50
C VAL A 208 11.73 13.62 -7.54
N TYR A 209 12.47 14.30 -8.41
CA TYR A 209 13.93 14.17 -8.51
C TYR A 209 14.64 14.57 -7.23
N ASN A 210 14.24 15.67 -6.59
CA ASN A 210 14.80 16.03 -5.29
C ASN A 210 14.53 14.95 -4.24
N SER A 211 13.32 14.40 -4.19
CA SER A 211 12.99 13.30 -3.27
C SER A 211 13.82 12.03 -3.53
N ILE A 212 14.16 11.75 -4.79
CA ILE A 212 15.08 10.66 -5.17
C ILE A 212 16.49 11.00 -4.68
N ASP A 213 17.02 12.16 -5.07
CA ASP A 213 18.38 12.62 -4.76
C ASP A 213 18.61 12.63 -3.23
N ASP A 214 17.65 13.08 -2.44
CA ASP A 214 17.72 13.11 -0.97
C ASP A 214 17.78 11.70 -0.32
N LYS A 215 17.34 10.66 -1.05
CA LYS A 215 17.33 9.27 -0.58
C LYS A 215 18.54 8.46 -1.09
N VAL A 216 19.23 8.95 -2.11
CA VAL A 216 20.46 8.35 -2.62
C VAL A 216 21.59 8.66 -1.65
N MET A 217 21.77 7.79 -0.64
CA MET A 217 22.85 7.92 0.34
C MET A 217 23.79 6.72 0.40
N ASP A 218 23.36 5.54 -0.07
CA ASP A 218 24.10 4.28 0.08
C ASP A 218 24.25 3.53 -1.25
N ASP A 219 25.34 2.78 -1.42
CA ASP A 219 25.63 2.07 -2.67
C ASP A 219 24.70 0.87 -2.95
N ASP A 220 24.21 0.20 -1.90
CA ASP A 220 23.40 -1.02 -2.02
C ASP A 220 21.87 -0.81 -2.04
N SER A 221 21.40 0.44 -2.08
CA SER A 221 19.95 0.73 -2.11
C SER A 221 19.35 0.55 -3.50
N GLU A 222 18.12 0.05 -3.55
CA GLU A 222 17.27 -0.02 -4.74
C GLU A 222 16.06 0.92 -4.58
N PHE A 223 15.40 1.25 -5.69
CA PHE A 223 14.21 2.09 -5.70
C PHE A 223 12.98 1.32 -6.13
N ILE A 224 11.84 1.63 -5.53
CA ILE A 224 10.52 1.25 -6.01
C ILE A 224 9.74 2.53 -6.26
N ILE A 225 9.15 2.65 -7.45
CA ILE A 225 8.28 3.77 -7.83
C ILE A 225 6.86 3.24 -7.96
N LEU A 226 5.96 3.74 -7.11
CA LEU A 226 4.53 3.51 -7.29
C LEU A 226 3.91 4.68 -8.05
N HIS A 227 2.99 4.40 -8.97
CA HIS A 227 2.30 5.46 -9.72
C HIS A 227 0.82 5.15 -9.95
N SER A 228 0.03 6.20 -10.16
CA SER A 228 -1.40 6.12 -10.48
C SER A 228 -1.65 6.58 -11.93
N ASN A 229 -1.14 5.80 -12.89
CA ASN A 229 -1.17 6.13 -14.33
C ASN A 229 -0.44 7.44 -14.69
N ASN A 230 0.66 7.74 -13.99
CA ASN A 230 1.55 8.85 -14.32
C ASN A 230 2.26 8.63 -15.68
N ASN A 231 2.23 9.63 -16.56
CA ASN A 231 2.83 9.59 -17.90
C ASN A 231 4.36 9.78 -17.89
N ASP A 232 4.90 10.39 -16.84
CA ASP A 232 6.32 10.70 -16.67
C ASP A 232 7.11 9.51 -16.09
N ILE A 233 6.50 8.32 -15.94
CA ILE A 233 7.10 7.17 -15.25
C ILE A 233 8.43 6.72 -15.89
N ASN A 234 8.49 6.69 -17.22
CA ASN A 234 9.70 6.30 -17.94
C ASN A 234 10.83 7.33 -17.71
N GLU A 235 10.51 8.62 -17.72
CA GLU A 235 11.47 9.69 -17.46
C GLU A 235 12.03 9.61 -16.02
N ILE A 236 11.17 9.25 -15.05
CA ILE A 236 11.57 9.06 -13.65
C ILE A 236 12.50 7.84 -13.51
N VAL A 237 12.16 6.72 -14.16
CA VAL A 237 12.99 5.50 -14.16
C VAL A 237 14.36 5.78 -14.81
N ASP A 238 14.35 6.40 -15.98
CA ASP A 238 15.56 6.77 -16.72
C ASP A 238 16.44 7.71 -15.89
N TYR A 239 15.86 8.68 -15.19
CA TYR A 239 16.60 9.57 -14.30
C TYR A 239 17.34 8.80 -13.20
N ILE A 240 16.68 7.85 -12.53
CA ILE A 240 17.30 7.06 -11.46
C ILE A 240 18.40 6.15 -12.02
N GLN A 241 18.15 5.50 -13.15
CA GLN A 241 19.10 4.56 -13.75
C GLN A 241 20.33 5.27 -14.34
N THR A 242 20.14 6.38 -15.04
CA THR A 242 21.24 7.11 -15.72
C THR A 242 22.04 7.98 -14.78
N LYS A 243 21.39 8.72 -13.87
CA LYS A 243 22.08 9.64 -12.95
C LYS A 243 22.71 8.91 -11.77
N HIS A 244 22.01 7.92 -11.22
CA HIS A 244 22.38 7.29 -9.96
C HIS A 244 22.81 5.82 -10.09
N ASN A 245 22.70 5.22 -11.28
CA ASN A 245 23.04 3.82 -11.54
C ASN A 245 22.39 2.84 -10.54
N LYS A 246 21.11 3.11 -10.18
CA LYS A 246 20.34 2.28 -9.25
C LYS A 246 19.30 1.44 -9.99
N LYS A 247 19.03 0.25 -9.45
CA LYS A 247 17.90 -0.56 -9.89
C LYS A 247 16.58 0.06 -9.45
N VAL A 248 15.60 -0.03 -10.33
CA VAL A 248 14.26 0.54 -10.13
C VAL A 248 13.22 -0.50 -10.45
N TYR A 249 12.26 -0.65 -9.57
CA TYR A 249 11.05 -1.44 -9.76
C TYR A 249 9.85 -0.50 -9.85
N VAL A 250 8.87 -0.84 -10.68
CA VAL A 250 7.68 -0.01 -10.90
C VAL A 250 6.44 -0.84 -10.63
N ALA A 251 5.49 -0.28 -9.89
CA ALA A 251 4.18 -0.90 -9.68
C ALA A 251 3.07 0.16 -9.63
N LEU A 252 1.83 -0.27 -9.76
CA LEU A 252 0.68 0.62 -9.61
C LEU A 252 0.43 0.91 -8.13
N LEU A 253 0.02 2.15 -7.85
CA LEU A 253 -0.47 2.53 -6.53
C LEU A 253 -1.84 1.86 -6.30
N PRO A 254 -2.09 1.23 -5.12
CA PRO A 254 -3.38 0.59 -4.84
C PRO A 254 -4.55 1.58 -4.99
N ASN A 255 -5.70 1.11 -5.50
CA ASN A 255 -6.83 1.99 -5.80
C ASN A 255 -7.35 2.73 -4.56
N VAL A 256 -7.43 2.01 -3.44
CA VAL A 256 -7.82 2.55 -2.13
C VAL A 256 -6.90 3.64 -1.60
N ILE A 257 -5.73 3.84 -2.22
CA ILE A 257 -4.83 4.98 -1.98
C ILE A 257 -4.97 6.00 -3.11
N ALA A 258 -4.91 5.56 -4.36
CA ALA A 258 -4.95 6.40 -5.55
C ALA A 258 -6.21 7.27 -5.63
N ILE A 259 -7.33 6.79 -5.10
CA ILE A 259 -8.59 7.53 -5.01
C ILE A 259 -8.49 8.76 -4.08
N HIS A 260 -7.52 8.80 -3.17
CA HIS A 260 -7.23 9.95 -2.31
C HIS A 260 -6.11 10.82 -2.85
N THR A 261 -5.11 10.22 -3.48
CA THR A 261 -3.94 10.97 -3.99
C THR A 261 -4.16 11.54 -5.38
N GLY A 262 -5.18 11.05 -6.09
CA GLY A 262 -5.48 11.42 -7.46
C GLY A 262 -4.63 10.69 -8.50
N PRO A 263 -4.94 10.89 -9.80
CA PRO A 263 -4.16 10.38 -10.91
C PRO A 263 -2.79 11.05 -10.95
N GLU A 264 -1.85 10.37 -11.58
CA GLU A 264 -0.46 10.81 -11.76
C GLU A 264 0.32 11.04 -10.46
N ALA A 265 -0.22 10.66 -9.29
CA ALA A 265 0.58 10.64 -8.07
C ALA A 265 1.75 9.66 -8.19
N ILE A 266 2.89 10.02 -7.61
CA ILE A 266 4.12 9.23 -7.54
C ILE A 266 4.45 8.95 -6.08
N VAL A 267 4.86 7.72 -5.77
CA VAL A 267 5.50 7.37 -4.50
C VAL A 267 6.92 6.93 -4.79
N VAL A 268 7.89 7.60 -4.17
CA VAL A 268 9.30 7.23 -4.22
C VAL A 268 9.62 6.42 -2.96
N ILE A 269 10.06 5.18 -3.15
CA ILE A 269 10.47 4.30 -2.06
C ILE A 269 11.94 3.94 -2.26
N LYS A 270 12.80 4.32 -1.32
CA LYS A 270 14.13 3.71 -1.16
C LYS A 270 13.97 2.45 -0.32
N THR A 271 14.65 1.38 -0.70
CA THR A 271 14.77 0.14 0.06
C THR A 271 16.20 -0.38 -0.01
N LYS A 272 16.58 -1.30 0.89
CA LYS A 272 17.72 -2.18 0.64
C LYS A 272 17.45 -3.08 -0.57
N LYS A 273 18.51 -3.67 -1.09
CA LYS A 273 18.44 -4.70 -2.13
C LYS A 273 17.40 -5.76 -1.80
N LEU A 274 16.46 -5.95 -2.74
CA LEU A 274 15.40 -6.94 -2.62
C LEU A 274 15.94 -8.37 -2.82
N THR A 275 15.35 -9.33 -2.13
CA THR A 275 15.60 -10.77 -2.41
C THR A 275 14.96 -11.18 -3.73
N GLU A 276 15.33 -12.35 -4.28
CA GLU A 276 14.72 -12.85 -5.51
C GLU A 276 13.21 -13.12 -5.33
N GLU A 277 12.79 -13.60 -4.15
CA GLU A 277 11.38 -13.81 -3.82
C GLU A 277 10.59 -12.50 -3.76
N GLN A 278 11.23 -11.42 -3.29
CA GLN A 278 10.63 -10.08 -3.28
C GLN A 278 10.56 -9.45 -4.67
N LYS A 279 11.56 -9.69 -5.53
CA LYS A 279 11.57 -9.21 -6.92
C LYS A 279 10.46 -9.82 -7.76
N ALA A 280 10.04 -11.05 -7.46
CA ALA A 280 8.94 -11.71 -8.14
C ALA A 280 7.56 -11.04 -7.94
N LEU A 281 7.48 -9.96 -7.16
CA LEU A 281 6.28 -9.13 -6.98
C LEU A 281 6.09 -8.07 -8.08
N PHE A 282 7.10 -7.84 -8.91
CA PHE A 282 7.12 -6.84 -10.00
C PHE A 282 7.14 -7.52 -11.36
#